data_AF-A0ABD1ZQX5-F1
#
_entry.id   AF-A0ABD1ZQX5-F1
#
_cell.length_a   1.000
_cell.length_b   1.000
_cell.length_c   1.000
_cell.angle_alpha   90.00
_cell.angle_beta   90.00
_cell.angle_gamma   90.00
#
_symmetry.space_group_name_H-M   'P 1'
#
loop_
_entity.id
_entity.type
_entity.pdbx_description
1 polymer ?
#
loop_
_entity_poly.entity_id
_entity_poly.type
_entity_poly.pdbx_seq_one_letter_code
_entity_poly.pdbx_strand_id
1 'polypeptide(L)'
;MTKWVHLNWGDEGLVRLFAKIFHILRPGGTLVLEPQPWKSYQRKAHVCEATREHFNTIQLRPWHFTEILLDKIGFKSYRQISTAVPGSTAGFDRSLFLYFK
;
A
#
# COMPACT_ATOMS: atom_id res chain seq x y z
N MET A 1 -0.26 4.24 -5.92
CA MET A 1 -0.51 5.45 -5.10
C MET A 1 0.15 5.34 -3.72
N THR A 2 -0.09 4.28 -2.95
CA THR A 2 0.47 4.04 -1.58
C THR A 2 1.97 4.31 -1.42
N LYS A 3 2.81 3.94 -2.39
CA LYS A 3 4.25 4.27 -2.40
C LYS A 3 4.53 5.75 -2.14
N TRP A 4 3.81 6.64 -2.81
CA TRP A 4 4.06 8.08 -2.69
C TRP A 4 3.67 8.59 -1.31
N VAL A 5 2.58 8.07 -0.75
CA VAL A 5 2.20 8.41 0.63
C VAL A 5 3.27 7.95 1.60
N HIS A 6 3.72 6.72 1.42
CA HIS A 6 4.71 6.10 2.28
C HIS A 6 6.08 6.77 2.22
N LEU A 7 6.53 7.20 1.03
CA LEU A 7 7.78 7.96 0.87
C LEU A 7 7.69 9.40 1.39
N ASN A 8 6.53 10.04 1.33
CA ASN A 8 6.40 11.45 1.75
C ASN A 8 6.04 11.62 3.23
N TRP A 9 5.40 10.64 3.85
CA TRP A 9 4.89 10.74 5.23
C TRP A 9 5.24 9.52 6.10
N GLY A 10 6.14 8.65 5.64
CA GLY A 10 6.61 7.49 6.39
C GLY A 10 5.51 6.47 6.72
N ASP A 11 5.85 5.55 7.63
CA ASP A 11 4.95 4.49 8.10
C ASP A 11 3.69 5.07 8.76
N GLU A 12 3.82 6.17 9.49
CA GLU A 12 2.70 6.82 10.15
C GLU A 12 1.66 7.36 9.14
N GLY A 13 2.13 8.05 8.09
CA GLY A 13 1.25 8.54 7.03
C GLY A 13 0.53 7.42 6.29
N LEU A 14 1.22 6.29 6.08
CA LEU A 14 0.64 5.10 5.49
C LEU A 14 -0.47 4.50 6.36
N VAL A 15 -0.21 4.32 7.66
CA VAL A 15 -1.21 3.78 8.62
C VAL A 15 -2.42 4.71 8.73
N ARG A 16 -2.19 6.03 8.82
CA ARG A 16 -3.27 7.04 8.84
C ARG A 16 -4.12 6.98 7.57
N LEU A 17 -3.51 6.80 6.39
CA LEU A 17 -4.24 6.64 5.14
C LEU A 17 -5.16 5.41 5.20
N PHE A 18 -4.64 4.25 5.61
CA PHE A 18 -5.44 3.03 5.68
C PHE A 18 -6.58 3.13 6.69
N ALA A 19 -6.34 3.71 7.87
CA ALA A 19 -7.37 3.97 8.87
C ALA A 19 -8.47 4.89 8.33
N LYS A 20 -8.08 5.97 7.62
CA LYS A 20 -9.03 6.89 7.00
C LYS A 20 -9.88 6.20 5.93
N ILE A 21 -9.26 5.39 5.06
CA ILE A 21 -9.97 4.60 4.04
C ILE A 21 -10.99 3.67 4.71
N PHE A 22 -10.58 2.94 5.74
CA PHE A 22 -11.48 2.06 6.46
C PHE A 22 -12.66 2.82 7.06
N HIS A 23 -12.43 3.99 7.67
CA HIS A 23 -13.50 4.79 8.29
C HIS A 23 -14.52 5.30 7.26
N ILE A 24 -14.07 5.77 6.10
CA ILE A 24 -14.98 6.31 5.06
C ILE A 24 -15.74 5.23 4.29
N LEU A 25 -15.26 3.98 4.29
CA LEU A 25 -15.99 2.88 3.69
C LEU A 25 -17.27 2.57 4.49
N ARG A 26 -18.40 2.48 3.79
CA ARG A 26 -19.67 1.99 4.35
C ARG A 26 -19.53 0.52 4.80
N PRO A 27 -20.42 0.00 5.67
CA PRO A 27 -20.50 -1.43 5.92
C PRO A 27 -20.61 -2.23 4.62
N GLY A 28 -19.80 -3.28 4.45
CA GLY A 28 -19.68 -4.05 3.21
C GLY A 28 -18.81 -3.40 2.12
N GLY A 29 -18.22 -2.24 2.39
CA GLY A 29 -17.28 -1.57 1.49
C GLY A 29 -15.99 -2.36 1.29
N THR A 30 -15.37 -2.18 0.13
CA THR A 30 -14.14 -2.88 -0.25
C THR A 30 -13.05 -1.89 -0.64
N LEU A 31 -11.84 -2.08 -0.10
CA LEU A 31 -10.65 -1.40 -0.57
C LEU A 31 -9.99 -2.23 -1.68
N VAL A 32 -9.79 -1.62 -2.85
CA VAL A 32 -8.97 -2.18 -3.93
C VAL A 32 -7.55 -1.62 -3.79
N LEU A 33 -6.58 -2.48 -3.53
CA LEU A 33 -5.20 -2.09 -3.29
C LEU A 33 -4.24 -2.76 -4.27
N GLU A 34 -3.38 -1.94 -4.84
CA GLU A 34 -2.31 -2.33 -5.76
C GLU A 34 -0.96 -1.88 -5.18
N PRO A 35 -0.32 -2.70 -4.32
CA PRO A 35 0.94 -2.33 -3.68
C PRO A 35 2.08 -2.31 -4.72
N GLN A 36 2.91 -1.28 -4.65
CA GLN A 36 4.12 -1.21 -5.47
C GLN A 36 5.23 -2.10 -4.88
N PRO A 37 6.04 -2.76 -5.71
CA PRO A 37 7.17 -3.56 -5.21
C PRO A 37 8.24 -2.66 -4.59
N TRP A 38 8.97 -3.18 -3.59
CA TRP A 38 10.03 -2.44 -2.88
C TRP A 38 11.12 -1.89 -3.82
N LYS A 39 11.47 -2.60 -4.89
CA LYS A 39 12.39 -2.12 -5.93
C LYS A 39 11.93 -0.78 -6.55
N SER A 40 10.63 -0.54 -6.63
CA SER A 40 10.04 0.73 -7.10
C SER A 40 10.23 1.88 -6.09
N TYR A 41 10.31 1.57 -4.79
CA TYR A 41 10.65 2.52 -3.73
C TYR A 41 12.11 2.91 -3.82
N GLN A 42 13.02 1.93 -3.91
CA GLN A 42 14.47 2.17 -4.03
C GLN A 42 14.80 3.14 -5.19
N ARG A 43 14.19 2.95 -6.37
CA ARG A 43 14.37 3.84 -7.53
C ARG A 43 13.87 5.28 -7.32
N LYS A 44 13.00 5.51 -6.34
CA LYS A 44 12.33 6.80 -6.10
C LYS A 44 12.64 7.40 -4.71
N ALA A 45 13.44 6.73 -3.90
CA ALA A 45 13.80 7.16 -2.55
C ALA A 45 14.61 8.47 -2.53
N HIS A 46 15.33 8.79 -3.61
CA HIS A 46 16.24 9.94 -3.67
C HIS A 46 15.70 11.09 -4.52
N VAL A 47 14.38 11.18 -4.70
CA VAL A 47 13.77 12.26 -5.51
C VAL A 47 13.82 13.59 -4.76
N CYS A 48 13.72 13.59 -3.43
CA CYS A 48 14.01 14.73 -2.57
C CYS A 48 14.51 14.27 -1.18
N GLU A 49 14.98 15.22 -0.37
CA GLU A 49 15.51 14.96 0.98
C GLU A 49 14.49 14.27 1.88
N ALA A 50 13.25 14.78 1.95
CA ALA A 50 12.19 14.18 2.75
C ALA A 50 11.90 12.72 2.35
N THR A 51 11.88 12.41 1.05
CA THR A 51 11.68 11.02 0.60
C THR A 51 12.85 10.11 0.95
N ARG A 52 14.07 10.64 1.03
CA ARG A 52 15.27 9.89 1.40
C ARG A 52 15.27 9.58 2.89
N GLU A 53 14.97 10.57 3.71
CA GLU A 53 14.87 10.42 5.17
C GLU A 53 13.83 9.38 5.54
N HIS A 54 12.59 9.53 5.05
CA HIS A 54 11.54 8.57 5.33
C HIS A 54 11.87 7.18 4.80
N PHE A 55 12.43 7.05 3.59
CA PHE A 55 12.81 5.74 3.04
C PHE A 55 13.75 4.98 3.97
N ASN A 56 14.70 5.67 4.60
CA ASN A 56 15.66 5.07 5.53
C ASN A 56 15.01 4.64 6.86
N THR A 57 13.87 5.21 7.22
CA THR A 57 13.15 4.88 8.47
C THR A 57 12.00 3.89 8.28
N ILE A 58 11.57 3.60 7.04
CA ILE A 58 10.45 2.67 6.77
C ILE A 58 10.73 1.29 7.36
N GLN A 59 9.83 0.86 8.24
CA GLN A 59 9.75 -0.51 8.77
C GLN A 59 8.64 -1.29 8.08
N LEU A 60 7.49 -0.64 7.81
CA LEU A 60 6.30 -1.27 7.25
C LEU A 60 6.37 -1.41 5.73
N ARG A 61 7.19 -2.35 5.25
CA ARG A 61 7.33 -2.66 3.82
C ARG A 61 6.05 -3.23 3.18
N PRO A 62 5.92 -3.20 1.83
CA PRO A 62 4.69 -3.61 1.13
C PRO A 62 4.14 -5.00 1.47
N TRP A 63 4.98 -5.97 1.82
CA TRP A 63 4.54 -7.31 2.22
C TRP A 63 3.88 -7.37 3.61
N HIS A 64 4.07 -6.35 4.45
CA HIS A 64 3.36 -6.23 5.73
C HIS A 64 1.98 -5.58 5.57
N PHE A 65 1.61 -5.07 4.39
CA PHE A 65 0.37 -4.31 4.23
C PHE A 65 -0.86 -5.15 4.56
N THR A 66 -0.87 -6.43 4.17
CA THR A 66 -1.98 -7.34 4.47
C THR A 66 -2.18 -7.48 5.97
N GLU A 67 -1.12 -7.77 6.72
CA GLU A 67 -1.14 -7.90 8.18
C GLU A 67 -1.66 -6.61 8.83
N ILE A 68 -1.14 -5.45 8.42
CA ILE A 68 -1.59 -4.16 8.96
C ILE A 68 -3.09 -3.93 8.68
N LEU A 69 -3.54 -4.18 7.46
CA LEU A 69 -4.92 -3.94 7.05
C LEU A 69 -5.92 -4.84 7.79
N LEU A 70 -5.54 -6.09 8.05
CA LEU A 70 -6.38 -7.04 8.78
C LEU A 70 -6.31 -6.78 10.30
N ASP A 71 -5.11 -6.83 10.87
CA ASP A 71 -4.92 -6.92 12.31
C ASP A 71 -4.98 -5.57 13.02
N LYS A 72 -4.50 -4.50 12.37
CA LYS A 72 -4.43 -3.16 12.97
C LYS A 72 -5.55 -2.23 12.54
N ILE A 73 -5.96 -2.31 11.27
CA ILE A 73 -6.98 -1.40 10.72
C ILE A 73 -8.40 -1.96 10.88
N GLY A 74 -8.57 -3.28 10.79
CA GLY A 74 -9.85 -3.96 11.04
C GLY A 74 -10.63 -4.41 9.80
N PHE A 75 -9.99 -4.51 8.63
CA PHE A 75 -10.58 -5.26 7.52
C PHE A 75 -10.72 -6.75 7.92
N LYS A 76 -11.83 -7.38 7.57
CA LYS A 76 -12.16 -8.74 8.04
C LYS A 76 -11.48 -9.83 7.23
N SER A 77 -11.30 -9.59 5.95
CA SER A 77 -10.70 -10.56 5.04
C SER A 77 -10.14 -9.86 3.81
N TYR A 78 -9.35 -10.60 3.05
CA TYR A 78 -8.81 -10.11 1.79
C TYR A 78 -8.82 -11.21 0.73
N ARG A 79 -8.74 -10.80 -0.53
CA ARG A 79 -8.60 -11.71 -1.67
C ARG A 79 -7.64 -11.11 -2.69
N GLN A 80 -6.67 -11.90 -3.14
CA GLN A 80 -5.90 -11.58 -4.33
C GLN A 80 -6.71 -11.95 -5.57
N ILE A 81 -6.95 -11.00 -6.48
CA ILE A 81 -7.79 -11.21 -7.67
C ILE A 81 -6.98 -11.41 -8.94
N SER A 82 -5.71 -11.04 -8.92
CA SER A 82 -4.82 -11.14 -10.06
C SER A 82 -3.38 -11.23 -9.55
N THR A 83 -2.60 -12.12 -10.16
CA THR A 83 -1.14 -12.14 -10.07
C THR A 83 -0.52 -11.22 -11.12
N ALA A 84 -1.20 -11.06 -12.26
CA ALA A 84 -0.81 -10.28 -13.43
C ALA A 84 -2.04 -9.66 -14.13
N VAL A 85 -1.92 -8.41 -14.61
CA VAL A 85 -3.01 -7.74 -15.35
C VAL A 85 -2.76 -7.94 -16.85
N PRO A 86 -3.64 -8.64 -17.58
CA PRO A 86 -3.46 -8.89 -19.02
C PRO A 86 -3.30 -7.59 -19.81
N GLY A 87 -2.31 -7.55 -20.71
CA GLY A 87 -2.03 -6.36 -21.53
C GLY A 87 -1.29 -5.23 -20.81
N SER A 88 -0.82 -5.45 -19.58
CA SER A 88 -0.06 -4.43 -18.83
C SER A 88 1.38 -4.27 -19.36
N THR A 89 1.88 -3.02 -19.35
CA THR A 89 3.27 -2.71 -19.68
C THR A 89 4.20 -3.08 -18.51
N ALA A 90 5.46 -3.41 -18.80
CA ALA A 90 6.47 -3.73 -17.78
C ALA A 90 6.47 -2.71 -16.62
N GLY A 91 6.27 -3.19 -15.39
CA GLY A 91 6.15 -2.37 -14.17
C GLY A 91 4.71 -2.06 -13.72
N PHE A 92 3.71 -2.39 -14.53
CA PHE A 92 2.28 -2.39 -14.18
C PHE A 92 1.69 -3.79 -14.06
N ASP A 93 2.50 -4.81 -14.34
CA ASP A 93 2.16 -6.20 -14.07
C ASP A 93 2.36 -6.51 -12.58
N ARG A 94 1.32 -6.25 -11.78
CA ARG A 94 1.39 -6.43 -10.32
C ARG A 94 0.05 -6.84 -9.74
N SER A 95 0.13 -7.49 -8.59
CA SER A 95 -1.03 -8.10 -7.96
C SER A 95 -2.03 -7.08 -7.44
N LEU A 96 -3.31 -7.41 -7.62
CA LEU A 96 -4.45 -6.65 -7.10
C LEU A 96 -5.07 -7.40 -5.92
N PHE A 97 -5.34 -6.66 -4.86
CA PHE A 97 -5.93 -7.17 -3.64
C PHE A 97 -7.24 -6.43 -3.33
N LEU A 98 -8.25 -7.18 -2.90
CA LEU A 98 -9.46 -6.65 -2.28
C LEU A 98 -9.35 -6.86 -0.78
N TYR A 99 -9.71 -5.85 0.00
CA TYR A 99 -9.87 -5.94 1.45
C TYR A 99 -11.30 -5.58 1.82
N PHE A 100 -11.98 -6.47 2.55
CA PHE A 100 -13.41 -6.37 2.85
C PHE A 100 -13.64 -5.90 4.28
N LYS A 101 -14.46 -4.85 4.45
CA LYS A 101 -14.84 -4.30 5.76
C LYS A 101 -16.03 -5.04 6.39
#